data_AF-A0A9D6YRV9-F1
#
_entry.id   AF-A0A9D6YRV9-F1
#
_cell.length_a   1.000
_cell.length_b   1.000
_cell.length_c   1.000
_cell.angle_alpha   90.00
_cell.angle_beta   90.00
_cell.angle_gamma   90.00
#
_symmetry.space_group_name_H-M   'P 1'
#
loop_
_entity.id
_entity.type
_entity.pdbx_description
1 polymer ?
#
loop_
_entity_poly.entity_id
_entity_poly.type
_entity_poly.pdbx_seq_one_letter_code
_entity_poly.pdbx_strand_id
1 'polypeptide(L)' 'ARALAAFVAPGGTLLVISRARDNGEDLGGPPWPLARRDIEAFAVDSLRLVALEDIPASGGLARHWRAEFRRDEAGG' A
#
# COMPACT_ATOMS: atom_id res chain seq x y z
N ALA A 1 -5.83 6.29 -5.60
CA ALA A 1 -5.43 6.71 -4.24
C ALA A 1 -6.49 7.57 -3.54
N ARG A 2 -6.91 8.73 -4.08
CA ARG A 2 -7.88 9.65 -3.42
C ARG A 2 -9.16 8.99 -2.90
N ALA A 3 -9.77 8.08 -3.66
CA ALA A 3 -10.95 7.34 -3.22
C ALA A 3 -10.67 6.54 -1.93
N LEU A 4 -9.54 5.83 -1.85
CA LEU A 4 -9.15 5.08 -0.65
C LEU A 4 -9.04 6.02 0.56
N ALA A 5 -8.37 7.16 0.41
CA ALA A 5 -8.23 8.14 1.49
C ALA A 5 -9.57 8.68 2.00
N ALA A 6 -10.56 8.87 1.10
CA ALA A 6 -11.89 9.33 1.47
C ALA A 6 -12.71 8.30 2.27
N PHE A 7 -12.43 7.00 2.12
CA PHE A 7 -13.12 5.91 2.82
C PHE A 7 -12.51 5.56 4.19
N VAL A 8 -11.33 6.08 4.51
CA VAL A 8 -10.74 5.93 5.86
C VAL A 8 -11.31 7.04 6.74
N ALA A 9 -11.92 6.73 7.88
CA ALA A 9 -12.35 7.76 8.82
C ALA A 9 -11.14 8.59 9.34
N PRO A 10 -11.32 9.86 9.74
CA PRO A 10 -10.24 10.60 10.41
C PRO A 10 -9.68 9.82 11.62
N GLY A 11 -8.36 9.84 11.80
CA GLY A 11 -7.65 9.00 12.80
C GLY A 11 -7.57 7.49 12.44
N GLY A 12 -8.25 7.06 11.38
CA GLY A 12 -8.35 5.66 10.98
C GLY A 12 -7.09 5.08 10.33
N THR A 13 -7.08 3.76 10.19
CA THR A 13 -5.98 2.99 9.58
C THR A 13 -6.42 2.33 8.28
N LEU A 14 -5.57 2.38 7.26
CA LEU A 14 -5.66 1.55 6.06
C LEU A 14 -4.47 0.58 6.02
N LEU A 15 -4.78 -0.72 5.94
CA LEU A 15 -3.78 -1.76 5.70
C LEU A 15 -3.89 -2.24 4.25
N VAL A 16 -2.78 -2.19 3.51
CA VAL A 16 -2.68 -2.66 2.13
C VAL A 16 -1.74 -3.85 2.07
N ILE A 17 -2.23 -4.97 1.55
CA ILE A 17 -1.45 -6.17 1.26
C ILE A 17 -1.59 -6.47 -0.23
N SER A 18 -0.47 -6.60 -0.94
CA SER A 18 -0.46 -6.86 -2.38
C SER A 18 0.78 -7.62 -2.79
N ARG A 19 0.77 -8.28 -3.96
CA ARG A 19 1.99 -8.83 -4.55
C ARG A 19 2.99 -7.70 -4.82
N ALA A 20 4.26 -7.97 -4.55
CA ALA A 20 5.35 -7.04 -4.80
C ALA A 20 6.06 -7.33 -6.13
N ARG A 21 6.53 -6.26 -6.76
CA ARG A 21 7.55 -6.27 -7.81
C ARG A 21 8.51 -5.11 -7.60
N ASP A 22 9.64 -5.15 -8.27
CA ASP A 22 10.56 -4.01 -8.28
C ASP A 22 10.12 -2.93 -9.28
N ASN A 23 10.66 -1.72 -9.10
CA ASN A 23 10.43 -0.63 -10.03
C ASN A 23 11.03 -0.99 -11.40
N GLY A 24 10.19 -1.03 -12.43
CA GLY A 24 10.62 -1.35 -13.80
C GLY A 24 10.51 -2.83 -14.17
N GLU A 25 10.19 -3.70 -13.22
CA GLU A 25 9.75 -5.06 -13.56
C GLU A 25 8.37 -5.03 -14.22
N ASP A 26 8.22 -5.82 -15.27
CA ASP A 26 6.95 -6.14 -15.90
C ASP A 26 6.59 -7.59 -15.54
N LEU A 27 5.72 -7.74 -14.54
CA LEU A 27 5.21 -9.04 -14.12
C LEU A 27 3.72 -9.11 -14.46
N GLY A 28 3.33 -10.20 -15.13
CA GLY A 28 1.95 -10.46 -15.51
C GLY A 28 1.01 -10.67 -14.31
N GLY A 29 -0.29 -10.59 -14.57
CA GLY A 29 -1.36 -10.81 -13.60
C GLY A 29 -2.53 -11.62 -14.19
N PRO A 30 -3.59 -11.88 -13.41
CA PRO A 30 -3.81 -11.45 -12.02
C PRO A 30 -3.29 -12.42 -10.92
N PRO A 31 -3.07 -11.91 -9.68
CA PRO A 31 -3.11 -10.50 -9.30
C PRO A 31 -1.86 -9.75 -9.79
N TRP A 32 -2.06 -8.56 -10.36
CA TRP A 32 -0.97 -7.70 -10.85
C TRP A 32 -0.13 -7.18 -9.68
N PRO A 33 1.19 -7.42 -9.69
CA PRO A 33 2.07 -6.93 -8.63
C PRO A 33 2.23 -5.41 -8.66
N LEU A 34 2.26 -4.81 -7.48
CA LEU A 34 2.54 -3.39 -7.29
C LEU A 34 4.03 -3.18 -7.02
N ALA A 35 4.59 -2.13 -7.62
CA ALA A 35 5.91 -1.67 -7.24
C ALA A 35 5.83 -0.78 -6.00
N ARG A 36 6.98 -0.60 -5.34
CA ARG A 36 7.09 0.29 -4.17
C ARG A 36 6.49 1.68 -4.43
N ARG A 37 6.77 2.27 -5.60
CA ARG A 37 6.24 3.59 -5.98
C ARG A 37 4.70 3.61 -6.07
N ASP A 38 4.09 2.49 -6.46
CA ASP A 38 2.64 2.39 -6.61
C ASP A 38 1.97 2.38 -5.23
N ILE A 39 2.60 1.72 -4.25
CA ILE A 39 2.19 1.75 -2.84
C ILE A 39 2.39 3.15 -2.24
N GLU A 40 3.57 3.74 -2.40
CA GLU A 40 3.87 5.07 -1.88
C GLU A 40 2.91 6.14 -2.45
N ALA A 41 2.46 5.98 -3.70
CA ALA A 41 1.46 6.84 -4.33
C ALA A 41 0.06 6.78 -3.68
N PHE A 42 -0.19 5.89 -2.72
CA PHE A 42 -1.41 5.90 -1.92
C PHE A 42 -1.39 6.97 -0.82
N ALA A 43 -0.21 7.44 -0.41
CA ALA A 43 -0.06 8.53 0.55
C ALA A 43 -0.41 9.88 -0.11
N VAL A 44 -1.70 10.18 -0.18
CA VAL A 44 -2.25 11.42 -0.76
C VAL A 44 -3.20 12.07 0.24
N ASP A 45 -3.37 13.38 0.11
CA ASP A 45 -4.24 14.18 0.97
C ASP A 45 -3.88 13.98 2.46
N SER A 46 -4.84 13.60 3.31
CA SER A 46 -4.64 13.35 4.75
C SER A 46 -4.17 11.93 5.08
N LEU A 47 -3.87 11.09 4.07
CA LEU A 47 -3.45 9.70 4.28
C LEU A 47 -1.92 9.60 4.20
N ARG A 48 -1.27 9.17 5.29
CA ARG A 48 0.19 9.09 5.39
C ARG A 48 0.66 7.65 5.55
N LEU A 49 1.71 7.28 4.82
CA LEU A 49 2.38 5.99 4.99
C LEU A 49 3.11 5.96 6.33
N VAL A 50 2.80 4.98 7.16
CA VAL A 50 3.40 4.78 8.49
C VAL A 50 4.46 3.69 8.45
N ALA A 51 4.17 2.58 7.77
CA ALA A 51 5.09 1.47 7.62
C ALA A 51 4.94 0.84 6.24
N LEU A 52 6.06 0.43 5.65
CA LEU A 52 6.09 -0.39 4.44
C LEU A 52 7.07 -1.53 4.64
N GLU A 53 6.55 -2.74 4.67
CA GLU A 53 7.32 -3.96 4.82
C GLU A 53 7.35 -4.74 3.51
N ASP A 54 8.55 -5.22 3.18
CA ASP A 54 8.81 -6.12 2.07
C ASP A 54 8.85 -7.56 2.58
N ILE A 55 7.79 -8.32 2.33
CA ILE A 55 7.67 -9.70 2.77
C ILE A 55 8.26 -10.60 1.66
N PRO A 56 9.36 -11.30 1.90
CA PRO A 56 10.01 -12.14 0.90
C PRO A 56 9.11 -13.31 0.50
N ALA A 57 9.32 -13.84 -0.71
CA ALA A 57 8.70 -15.08 -1.13
C ALA A 57 9.12 -16.25 -0.21
N SER A 58 8.17 -17.12 0.13
CA SER A 58 8.41 -18.27 1.02
C SER A 58 7.41 -19.38 0.74
N GLY A 59 7.86 -20.64 0.74
CA GLY A 59 6.98 -21.81 0.69
C GLY A 59 6.01 -21.84 -0.50
N GLY A 60 6.41 -21.32 -1.66
CA GLY A 60 5.57 -21.22 -2.85
C GLY A 60 4.68 -19.96 -2.92
N LEU A 61 4.71 -19.11 -1.89
CA LEU A 61 4.06 -17.81 -1.90
C LEU A 61 4.95 -16.75 -2.57
N ALA A 62 4.34 -15.90 -3.39
CA ALA A 62 5.01 -14.75 -3.98
C ALA A 62 5.44 -13.72 -2.91
N ARG A 63 6.37 -12.84 -3.26
CA ARG A 63 6.75 -11.67 -2.45
C ARG A 63 5.56 -10.70 -2.33
N HIS A 64 5.39 -10.06 -1.19
CA HIS A 64 4.27 -9.16 -0.91
C HIS A 64 4.72 -7.86 -0.24
N TRP A 65 4.00 -6.77 -0.52
CA TRP A 65 4.02 -5.58 0.30
C TRP A 65 3.01 -5.70 1.43
N ARG A 66 3.39 -5.26 2.63
CA ARG A 66 2.46 -4.89 3.70
C ARG A 66 2.68 -3.44 4.07
N ALA A 67 1.68 -2.61 3.80
CA ALA A 67 1.77 -1.17 4.01
C ALA A 67 0.67 -0.69 4.96
N GLU A 68 1.05 0.01 6.02
CA GLU A 68 0.14 0.69 6.93
C GLU A 68 0.10 2.18 6.58
N PHE A 69 -1.12 2.70 6.45
CA PHE A 69 -1.37 4.13 6.32
C PHE A 69 -2.30 4.61 7.44
N ARG A 70 -2.09 5.85 7.88
CA ARG A 70 -2.95 6.53 8.85
C ARG A 70 -3.57 7.77 8.23
N ARG A 71 -4.87 7.95 8.43
CA ARG A 71 -5.52 9.21 8.13
C ARG A 71 -5.31 10.15 9.30
N ASP A 72 -4.91 11.38 9.03
CA ASP A 72 -4.84 12.42 10.04
C ASP A 72 -6.20 12.61 10.72
N GLU A 73 -6.18 13.08 11.97
CA GLU A 73 -7.38 13.55 12.64
C GLU A 73 -8.05 14.66 11.82
N ALA A 74 -9.38 14.77 11.93
CA ALA A 74 -10.05 15.95 11.40
C ALA A 74 -9.61 17.11 12.30
N GLY A 75 -8.98 18.14 11.71
CA GLY A 75 -8.74 19.38 12.44
C GLY A 75 -10.09 19.86 13.00
N GLY A 76 -10.17 19.97 14.32
CA GLY A 76 -11.29 20.61 15.01
C GLY A 76 -11.33 22.11 14.75
#